data_AF-A0A2I0QET5-F1
#
_entry.id   AF-A0A2I0QET5-F1
#
_cell.length_a   1.000
_cell.length_b   1.000
_cell.length_c   1.000
_cell.angle_alpha   90.00
_cell.angle_beta   90.00
_cell.angle_gamma   90.00
#
_symmetry.space_group_name_H-M   'P 1'
#
loop_
_entity.id
_entity.type
_entity.pdbx_description
1 polymer ?
#
loop_
_entity_poly.entity_id
_entity_poly.type
_entity_poly.pdbx_seq_one_letter_code
_entity_poly.pdbx_strand_id
1 'polypeptide(L)'
;MNESFKNCDLDLKKLPVDVGPSYEGERIRGPDMFLELGGPKIKFKFELVRVAGKDDIKDSGNFKLIGKDIPEYNGGETIPFGIFVEVYGEKVEVELEGILERKIHDIINNIQGMMHLNQRYDIWCRISKADKEKNARDMKTRGMKDEEVDVFYGCTLCQSFAPVHICIISPERISLCGAISWLDARAAAKINPDGSNFPIPKGECLDPVKGIFTGSNAAIQKYSNNKIQQVALYTIFESVHTSCGCFESIGFYIPEVDGIGVVDRNFNGLSANGMKFSQLAAQAGGGQQIEGFLGIGIQWFYS
;
A
#
# COMPACT_ATOMS: atom_id res chain seq x y z
N MET A 1 -13.70 -34.11 -16.46
CA MET A 1 -13.54 -32.91 -15.61
C MET A 1 -12.84 -31.87 -16.45
N ASN A 2 -13.62 -30.94 -17.03
CA ASN A 2 -13.13 -29.80 -17.81
C ASN A 2 -13.26 -28.55 -16.93
N GLU A 3 -12.49 -28.47 -15.84
CA GLU A 3 -12.22 -27.18 -15.25
C GLU A 3 -10.86 -26.74 -15.78
N SER A 4 -10.90 -25.86 -16.77
CA SER A 4 -9.72 -25.15 -17.27
C SER A 4 -9.00 -24.55 -16.07
N PHE A 5 -7.70 -24.83 -15.92
CA PHE A 5 -6.82 -24.15 -14.97
C PHE A 5 -7.12 -22.65 -15.05
N LYS A 6 -7.62 -22.07 -13.96
CA LYS A 6 -7.92 -20.64 -13.92
C LYS A 6 -6.59 -19.90 -13.98
N ASN A 7 -6.44 -18.98 -14.93
CA ASN A 7 -5.40 -17.98 -14.83
C ASN A 7 -5.62 -17.23 -13.52
N CYS A 8 -4.68 -17.36 -12.59
CA CYS A 8 -4.65 -16.53 -11.40
C CYS A 8 -4.04 -15.19 -11.82
N ASP A 9 -4.87 -14.25 -12.29
CA ASP A 9 -4.48 -12.85 -12.49
C ASP A 9 -4.30 -12.21 -11.10
N LEU A 10 -3.19 -12.54 -10.45
CA LEU A 10 -2.83 -11.97 -9.16
C LEU A 10 -2.29 -10.55 -9.41
N ASP A 11 -3.12 -9.55 -9.15
CA ASP A 11 -2.70 -8.16 -9.21
C ASP A 11 -1.81 -7.84 -7.99
N LEU A 12 -0.49 -7.87 -8.19
CA LEU A 12 0.51 -7.60 -7.15
C LEU A 12 0.27 -6.27 -6.43
N LYS A 13 -0.34 -5.29 -7.13
CA LYS A 13 -0.68 -3.98 -6.56
C LYS A 13 -1.75 -4.05 -5.47
N LYS A 14 -2.65 -5.04 -5.52
CA LYS A 14 -3.72 -5.20 -4.53
C LYS A 14 -3.27 -5.91 -3.26
N LEU A 15 -2.04 -6.45 -3.24
CA LEU A 15 -1.50 -7.09 -2.05
C LEU A 15 -1.35 -6.05 -0.91
N PRO A 16 -1.39 -6.50 0.35
CA PRO A 16 -1.16 -5.61 1.49
C PRO A 16 0.30 -5.16 1.60
N VAL A 17 1.21 -5.85 0.90
CA VAL A 17 2.66 -5.60 0.88
C VAL A 17 3.10 -5.26 -0.53
N ASP A 18 4.13 -4.41 -0.63
CA ASP A 18 4.79 -4.16 -1.90
C ASP A 18 5.58 -5.40 -2.34
N VAL A 19 5.56 -5.68 -3.65
CA VAL A 19 6.30 -6.79 -4.26
C VAL A 19 7.10 -6.27 -5.44
N GLY A 20 8.40 -6.49 -5.42
CA GLY A 20 9.30 -6.08 -6.50
C GLY A 20 10.78 -6.37 -6.22
N PRO A 21 11.62 -6.33 -7.27
CA PRO A 21 13.06 -6.63 -7.19
C PRO A 21 13.85 -5.66 -6.31
N SER A 22 13.29 -4.50 -5.97
CA SER A 22 13.93 -3.53 -5.06
C SER A 22 14.05 -4.03 -3.62
N TYR A 23 13.22 -4.99 -3.22
CA TYR A 23 13.24 -5.57 -1.87
C TYR A 23 14.17 -6.79 -1.78
N GLU A 24 14.63 -7.31 -2.92
CA GLU A 24 15.56 -8.44 -2.96
C GLU A 24 16.85 -8.09 -2.21
N GLY A 25 17.23 -8.92 -1.23
CA GLY A 25 18.41 -8.70 -0.41
C GLY A 25 18.19 -7.89 0.86
N GLU A 26 16.94 -7.48 1.15
CA GLU A 26 16.57 -6.98 2.47
C GLU A 26 16.98 -7.97 3.56
N ARG A 27 17.68 -7.47 4.58
CA ARG A 27 18.19 -8.31 5.66
C ARG A 27 17.59 -7.93 7.00
N ILE A 28 16.62 -8.71 7.44
CA ILE A 28 15.91 -8.52 8.69
C ILE A 28 16.76 -9.04 9.84
N ARG A 29 17.19 -8.15 10.73
CA ARG A 29 17.98 -8.50 11.91
C ARG A 29 17.06 -8.85 13.08
N GLY A 30 17.59 -9.55 14.08
CA GLY A 30 16.80 -10.00 15.25
C GLY A 30 15.97 -8.90 15.93
N PRO A 31 16.49 -7.68 16.14
CA PRO A 31 15.70 -6.57 16.72
C PRO A 31 14.50 -6.14 15.87
N ASP A 32 14.61 -6.26 14.55
CA ASP A 32 13.61 -5.79 13.57
C ASP A 32 12.64 -6.89 13.14
N MET A 33 12.84 -8.10 13.62
CA MET A 33 12.09 -9.30 13.28
C MET A 33 10.81 -9.41 14.10
N PHE A 34 9.69 -9.63 13.41
CA PHE A 34 8.42 -10.02 14.00
C PHE A 34 8.34 -11.54 14.18
N LEU A 35 8.62 -12.34 13.15
CA LEU A 35 8.65 -13.80 13.24
C LEU A 35 9.91 -14.35 12.58
N GLU A 36 10.47 -15.41 13.18
CA GLU A 36 11.46 -16.27 12.52
C GLU A 36 10.77 -17.56 12.07
N LEU A 37 10.80 -17.83 10.78
CA LEU A 37 10.22 -19.01 10.17
C LEU A 37 11.35 -20.00 9.84
N GLY A 38 11.38 -21.14 10.53
CA GLY A 38 12.48 -22.09 10.41
C GLY A 38 13.77 -21.58 11.07
N GLY A 39 14.86 -21.58 10.31
CA GLY A 39 16.18 -21.20 10.81
C GLY A 39 16.86 -22.24 11.72
N PRO A 40 18.05 -21.91 12.25
CA PRO A 40 18.92 -22.90 12.91
C PRO A 40 18.35 -23.54 14.18
N LYS A 41 17.40 -22.87 14.84
CA LYS A 41 16.77 -23.34 16.08
C LYS A 41 15.63 -24.31 15.85
N ILE A 42 15.15 -24.44 14.61
CA ILE A 42 14.00 -25.26 14.26
C ILE A 42 14.46 -26.53 13.56
N LYS A 43 14.06 -27.66 14.13
CA LYS A 43 14.35 -28.98 13.58
C LYS A 43 13.54 -29.28 12.32
N PHE A 44 12.26 -28.91 12.30
CA PHE A 44 11.35 -29.22 11.21
C PHE A 44 11.02 -27.95 10.43
N LYS A 45 11.65 -27.82 9.26
CA LYS A 45 11.45 -26.74 8.31
C LYS A 45 11.73 -27.25 6.91
N PHE A 46 10.99 -26.79 5.91
CA PHE A 46 11.29 -27.15 4.53
C PHE A 46 10.62 -26.22 3.52
N GLU A 47 11.18 -26.16 2.32
CA GLU A 47 10.46 -25.85 1.10
C GLU A 47 10.57 -27.06 0.16
N LEU A 48 9.51 -27.37 -0.57
CA LEU A 48 9.47 -28.47 -1.51
C LEU A 48 8.53 -28.14 -2.66
N VAL A 49 9.05 -28.27 -3.89
CA VAL A 49 8.23 -28.29 -5.11
C VAL A 49 8.08 -29.73 -5.58
N ARG A 50 6.84 -30.11 -5.92
CA ARG A 50 6.53 -31.42 -6.48
C ARG A 50 5.77 -31.26 -7.79
N VAL A 51 6.24 -31.92 -8.84
CA VAL A 51 5.49 -32.05 -10.09
C VAL A 51 4.47 -33.16 -9.92
N ALA A 52 3.20 -32.81 -10.05
CA ALA A 52 2.08 -33.73 -9.94
C ALA A 52 1.61 -34.16 -11.33
N GLY A 53 1.13 -35.41 -11.46
CA GLY A 53 0.41 -35.86 -12.64
C GLY A 53 -0.95 -35.17 -12.76
N LYS A 54 -1.52 -35.16 -13.97
CA LYS A 54 -2.83 -34.54 -14.24
C LYS A 54 -3.95 -35.05 -13.33
N ASP A 55 -3.92 -36.34 -13.02
CA ASP A 55 -4.93 -36.99 -12.17
C ASP A 55 -4.59 -36.92 -10.66
N ASP A 56 -3.35 -36.53 -10.33
CA ASP A 56 -2.86 -36.43 -8.95
C ASP A 56 -2.93 -35.01 -8.39
N ILE A 57 -2.92 -33.98 -9.25
CA ILE A 57 -3.09 -32.59 -8.82
C ILE A 57 -4.53 -32.37 -8.34
N LYS A 58 -4.68 -32.07 -7.05
CA LYS A 58 -6.00 -32.00 -6.39
C LYS A 58 -6.63 -30.61 -6.45
N ASP A 59 -5.87 -29.59 -6.83
CA ASP A 59 -6.30 -28.20 -6.76
C ASP A 59 -5.69 -27.39 -7.91
N SER A 60 -6.51 -26.59 -8.58
CA SER A 60 -6.13 -25.72 -9.70
C SER A 60 -5.85 -24.27 -9.27
N GLY A 61 -5.38 -24.04 -8.03
CA GLY A 61 -4.85 -22.74 -7.60
C GLY A 61 -5.20 -22.23 -6.20
N ASN A 62 -5.77 -23.02 -5.30
CA ASN A 62 -6.01 -22.53 -3.93
C ASN A 62 -4.77 -22.64 -3.03
N PHE A 63 -4.48 -21.55 -2.32
CA PHE A 63 -3.58 -21.52 -1.17
C PHE A 63 -4.26 -22.18 0.03
N LYS A 64 -3.51 -23.00 0.79
CA LYS A 64 -3.96 -23.59 2.05
C LYS A 64 -2.93 -23.34 3.14
N LEU A 65 -3.37 -22.67 4.22
CA LEU A 65 -2.60 -22.54 5.45
C LEU A 65 -2.92 -23.69 6.41
N ILE A 66 -1.90 -24.36 6.94
CA ILE A 66 -2.03 -25.35 8.01
C ILE A 66 -1.26 -24.84 9.22
N GLY A 67 -1.99 -24.52 10.29
CA GLY A 67 -1.42 -23.90 11.49
C GLY A 67 -2.00 -22.50 11.72
N LYS A 68 -1.28 -21.69 12.49
CA LYS A 68 -1.68 -20.31 12.79
C LYS A 68 -1.26 -19.36 11.67
N ASP A 69 -2.08 -18.35 11.45
CA ASP A 69 -1.77 -17.21 10.60
C ASP A 69 -0.93 -16.16 11.36
N ILE A 70 -0.25 -15.29 10.62
CA ILE A 70 0.65 -14.24 11.13
C ILE A 70 -0.03 -13.36 12.20
N PRO A 71 -1.29 -12.92 12.06
CA PRO A 71 -1.95 -12.08 13.07
C PRO A 71 -2.15 -12.75 14.43
N GLU A 72 -2.09 -14.09 14.50
CA GLU A 72 -2.30 -14.86 15.73
C GLU A 72 -1.05 -14.94 16.63
N TYR A 73 0.08 -14.37 16.19
CA TYR A 73 1.33 -14.32 16.94
C TYR A 73 1.56 -12.97 17.62
N ASN A 74 2.34 -12.99 18.71
CA ASN A 74 2.63 -11.80 19.52
C ASN A 74 3.92 -11.08 19.08
N GLY A 75 4.81 -11.78 18.38
CA GLY A 75 6.09 -11.25 17.89
C GLY A 75 7.29 -11.73 18.70
N GLY A 76 8.42 -11.89 18.01
CA GLY A 76 9.68 -12.40 18.55
C GLY A 76 9.77 -13.92 18.57
N GLU A 77 8.73 -14.65 18.14
CA GLU A 77 8.74 -16.10 18.12
C GLU A 77 9.57 -16.68 16.96
N THR A 78 10.11 -17.87 17.19
CA THR A 78 10.73 -18.73 16.18
C THR A 78 9.88 -19.98 16.01
N ILE A 79 9.36 -20.23 14.79
CA ILE A 79 8.33 -21.24 14.56
C ILE A 79 8.70 -22.24 13.44
N PRO A 80 8.21 -23.50 13.50
CA PRO A 80 8.23 -24.41 12.37
C PRO A 80 7.55 -23.82 11.14
N PHE A 81 8.13 -24.02 9.96
CA PHE A 81 7.59 -23.47 8.71
C PHE A 81 7.88 -24.40 7.53
N GLY A 82 6.86 -24.61 6.70
CA GLY A 82 6.89 -25.51 5.56
C GLY A 82 6.23 -24.86 4.36
N ILE A 83 6.92 -24.83 3.22
CA ILE A 83 6.35 -24.45 1.93
C ILE A 83 6.24 -25.71 1.10
N PHE A 84 5.03 -26.03 0.65
CA PHE A 84 4.79 -27.15 -0.25
C PHE A 84 4.03 -26.65 -1.48
N VAL A 85 4.64 -26.79 -2.65
CA VAL A 85 4.08 -26.34 -3.92
C VAL A 85 3.91 -27.55 -4.83
N GLU A 86 2.67 -27.85 -5.19
CA GLU A 86 2.38 -28.84 -6.24
C GLU A 86 2.17 -28.10 -7.56
N VAL A 87 2.86 -28.55 -8.62
CA VAL A 87 2.82 -27.92 -9.93
C VAL A 87 2.45 -28.97 -10.98
N TYR A 88 1.58 -28.58 -11.90
CA TYR A 88 1.29 -29.35 -13.11
C TYR A 88 1.33 -28.43 -14.32
N GLY A 89 1.85 -28.95 -15.43
CA GLY A 89 1.71 -28.37 -16.75
C GLY A 89 2.12 -29.37 -17.82
N GLU A 90 1.55 -29.27 -19.02
CA GLU A 90 1.82 -30.22 -20.11
C GLU A 90 3.31 -30.35 -20.48
N LYS A 91 4.10 -29.31 -20.17
CA LYS A 91 5.54 -29.22 -20.45
C LYS A 91 6.40 -29.20 -19.19
N VAL A 92 5.82 -29.47 -18.02
CA VAL A 92 6.54 -29.44 -16.74
C VAL A 92 6.98 -30.86 -16.39
N GLU A 93 8.29 -31.09 -16.41
CA GLU A 93 8.93 -32.37 -16.10
C GLU A 93 9.42 -32.39 -14.65
N VAL A 94 9.56 -33.58 -14.04
CA VAL A 94 9.99 -33.77 -12.64
C VAL A 94 11.39 -33.19 -12.41
N GLU A 95 12.24 -33.21 -13.43
CA GLU A 95 13.57 -32.64 -13.45
C GLU A 95 13.57 -31.12 -13.21
N LEU A 96 12.44 -30.43 -13.44
CA LEU A 96 12.28 -29.00 -13.19
C LEU A 96 11.97 -28.67 -11.72
N GLU A 97 11.64 -29.66 -10.87
CA GLU A 97 11.31 -29.43 -9.46
C GLU A 97 12.39 -28.58 -8.76
N GLY A 98 13.66 -28.94 -8.92
CA GLY A 98 14.77 -28.20 -8.30
C GLY A 98 14.96 -26.78 -8.84
N ILE A 99 14.60 -26.54 -10.11
CA ILE A 99 14.66 -25.19 -10.72
C ILE A 99 13.53 -24.32 -10.18
N LEU A 100 12.32 -24.87 -10.10
CA LEU A 100 11.14 -24.19 -9.57
C LEU A 100 11.27 -23.93 -8.07
N GLU A 101 11.81 -24.88 -7.31
CA GLU A 101 12.07 -24.73 -5.88
C GLU A 101 13.02 -23.57 -5.61
N ARG A 102 14.07 -23.43 -6.41
CA ARG A 102 15.00 -22.29 -6.29
C ARG A 102 14.33 -20.94 -6.48
N LYS A 103 13.23 -20.87 -7.25
CA LYS A 103 12.48 -19.62 -7.45
C LYS A 103 11.74 -19.16 -6.20
N ILE A 104 11.48 -20.03 -5.24
CA ILE A 104 10.86 -19.66 -3.96
C ILE A 104 11.73 -18.60 -3.25
N HIS A 105 13.05 -18.73 -3.31
CA HIS A 105 13.97 -17.75 -2.76
C HIS A 105 13.78 -16.35 -3.38
N ASP A 106 13.81 -16.26 -4.71
CA ASP A 106 13.66 -15.00 -5.42
C ASP A 106 12.27 -14.39 -5.13
N ILE A 107 11.22 -15.23 -5.18
CA ILE A 107 9.83 -14.79 -4.97
C ILE A 107 9.65 -14.21 -3.57
N ILE A 108 10.11 -14.89 -2.52
CA ILE A 108 9.93 -14.42 -1.15
C ILE A 108 10.75 -13.16 -0.88
N ASN A 109 11.98 -13.08 -1.37
CA ASN A 109 12.82 -11.89 -1.15
C ASN A 109 12.35 -10.67 -1.95
N ASN A 110 11.49 -10.83 -2.97
CA ASN A 110 10.85 -9.71 -3.63
C ASN A 110 9.69 -9.10 -2.82
N ILE A 111 9.27 -9.73 -1.71
CA ILE A 111 8.19 -9.22 -0.86
C ILE A 111 8.79 -8.30 0.19
N GLN A 112 8.30 -7.06 0.28
CA GLN A 112 8.74 -6.08 1.27
C GLN A 112 8.73 -6.67 2.70
N GLY A 113 9.89 -6.57 3.36
CA GLY A 113 10.17 -7.06 4.71
C GLY A 113 9.83 -8.52 4.97
N MET A 114 9.95 -9.32 3.93
CA MET A 114 10.30 -10.72 4.03
C MET A 114 11.79 -10.90 3.79
N MET A 115 12.38 -11.90 4.42
CA MET A 115 13.73 -12.36 4.13
C MET A 115 13.68 -13.87 4.02
N HIS A 116 14.28 -14.44 2.98
CA HIS A 116 14.44 -15.88 2.81
C HIS A 116 15.90 -16.23 2.53
N LEU A 117 16.44 -17.22 3.24
CA LEU A 117 17.80 -17.72 3.09
C LEU A 117 17.80 -19.25 3.04
N ASN A 118 18.90 -19.80 2.50
CA ASN A 118 19.11 -21.23 2.30
C ASN A 118 18.07 -21.84 1.34
N GLN A 119 17.86 -23.14 1.45
CA GLN A 119 17.01 -23.92 0.55
C GLN A 119 16.55 -25.23 1.21
N ARG A 120 15.53 -25.87 0.63
CA ARG A 120 15.06 -27.22 1.00
C ARG A 120 14.75 -27.32 2.50
N TYR A 121 15.29 -28.31 3.19
CA TYR A 121 15.05 -28.57 4.62
C TYR A 121 15.80 -27.61 5.56
N ASP A 122 16.57 -26.66 5.01
CA ASP A 122 17.38 -25.72 5.80
C ASP A 122 16.99 -24.26 5.62
N ILE A 123 15.78 -24.01 5.11
CA ILE A 123 15.24 -22.65 4.94
C ILE A 123 15.29 -21.84 6.23
N TRP A 124 15.54 -20.55 6.07
CA TRP A 124 15.50 -19.58 7.15
C TRP A 124 14.86 -18.31 6.67
N CYS A 125 13.65 -18.04 7.16
CA CYS A 125 12.91 -16.85 6.79
C CYS A 125 12.66 -15.95 7.99
N ARG A 126 12.45 -14.66 7.71
CA ARG A 126 12.00 -13.67 8.69
C ARG A 126 10.93 -12.77 8.11
N ILE A 127 10.06 -12.30 8.99
CA ILE A 127 9.06 -11.26 8.72
C ILE A 127 9.43 -10.04 9.56
N SER A 128 9.38 -8.83 9.00
CA SER A 128 9.72 -7.60 9.72
C SER A 128 8.60 -7.13 10.66
N LYS A 129 8.94 -6.37 11.70
CA LYS A 129 7.97 -5.67 12.57
C LYS A 129 7.24 -4.55 11.86
N ALA A 130 7.95 -3.80 11.02
CA ALA A 130 7.42 -2.65 10.30
C ALA A 130 6.23 -3.04 9.43
N ASP A 131 6.28 -4.20 8.78
CA ASP A 131 5.22 -4.64 7.87
C ASP A 131 4.02 -5.22 8.60
N LYS A 132 4.16 -5.91 9.73
CA LYS A 132 2.97 -6.32 10.52
C LYS A 132 2.16 -5.10 10.94
N GLU A 133 2.84 -4.08 11.46
CA GLU A 133 2.17 -2.88 11.97
C GLU A 133 1.61 -2.01 10.84
N LYS A 134 2.32 -1.89 9.71
CA LYS A 134 1.85 -1.17 8.51
C LYS A 134 0.66 -1.91 7.86
N ASN A 135 0.80 -3.20 7.57
CA ASN A 135 -0.25 -4.00 6.93
C ASN A 135 -1.54 -4.09 7.75
N ALA A 136 -1.42 -4.29 9.08
CA ALA A 136 -2.60 -4.36 9.94
C ALA A 136 -3.32 -3.01 10.07
N ARG A 137 -2.61 -1.89 9.91
CA ARG A 137 -3.19 -0.54 9.90
C ARG A 137 -3.82 -0.20 8.54
N ASP A 138 -3.12 -0.50 7.46
CA ASP A 138 -3.57 -0.24 6.09
C ASP A 138 -4.78 -1.11 5.73
N MET A 139 -4.77 -2.42 6.06
CA MET A 139 -5.92 -3.30 5.84
C MET A 139 -7.17 -2.87 6.61
N LYS A 140 -7.02 -2.38 7.86
CA LYS A 140 -8.17 -1.91 8.64
C LYS A 140 -8.82 -0.67 8.03
N THR A 141 -8.03 0.18 7.39
CA THR A 141 -8.56 1.39 6.74
C THR A 141 -9.22 1.06 5.40
N ARG A 142 -8.68 0.09 4.63
CA ARG A 142 -9.23 -0.32 3.31
C ARG A 142 -10.69 -0.83 3.33
N GLY A 143 -11.21 -1.27 4.48
CA GLY A 143 -12.60 -1.73 4.62
C GLY A 143 -13.58 -0.66 5.11
N MET A 144 -13.10 0.54 5.44
CA MET A 144 -13.92 1.61 6.01
C MET A 144 -14.41 2.55 4.91
N LYS A 145 -15.66 3.02 5.02
CA LYS A 145 -16.26 3.96 4.07
C LYS A 145 -16.40 5.37 4.65
N ASP A 146 -16.26 6.38 3.80
CA ASP A 146 -16.40 7.78 4.21
C ASP A 146 -17.83 8.09 4.71
N GLU A 147 -18.83 7.32 4.26
CA GLU A 147 -20.21 7.38 4.75
C GLU A 147 -20.36 6.88 6.19
N GLU A 148 -19.50 5.97 6.65
CA GLU A 148 -19.60 5.29 7.96
C GLU A 148 -18.98 6.10 9.11
N VAL A 149 -18.30 7.22 8.79
CA VAL A 149 -17.64 8.06 9.79
C VAL A 149 -18.21 9.48 9.81
N ASP A 150 -18.37 10.05 11.00
CA ASP A 150 -18.82 11.45 11.17
C ASP A 150 -17.67 12.46 11.29
N VAL A 151 -16.42 11.97 11.25
CA VAL A 151 -15.21 12.76 11.48
C VAL A 151 -14.15 12.38 10.46
N PHE A 152 -13.61 13.38 9.79
CA PHE A 152 -12.35 13.31 9.04
C PHE A 152 -11.22 13.89 9.90
N TYR A 153 -9.99 13.84 9.40
CA TYR A 153 -8.84 14.41 10.10
C TYR A 153 -8.06 15.37 9.22
N GLY A 154 -7.62 16.47 9.81
CA GLY A 154 -6.70 17.41 9.20
C GLY A 154 -5.25 17.05 9.52
N CYS A 155 -4.33 17.42 8.63
CA CYS A 155 -2.90 17.46 8.94
C CYS A 155 -2.26 18.75 8.43
N THR A 156 -1.60 19.50 9.32
CA THR A 156 -0.88 20.75 9.02
C THR A 156 0.65 20.59 9.05
N LEU A 157 1.17 19.37 9.17
CA LEU A 157 2.60 19.10 9.37
C LEU A 157 3.49 19.74 8.29
N CYS A 158 3.00 19.79 7.04
CA CYS A 158 3.74 20.34 5.91
C CYS A 158 3.64 21.86 5.76
N GLN A 159 2.96 22.57 6.66
CA GLN A 159 2.84 24.04 6.59
C GLN A 159 4.16 24.78 6.79
N SER A 160 5.19 24.10 7.30
CA SER A 160 6.56 24.64 7.37
C SER A 160 7.14 25.01 6.00
N PHE A 161 6.68 24.36 4.92
CA PHE A 161 7.12 24.64 3.54
C PHE A 161 5.97 24.88 2.55
N ALA A 162 4.72 24.56 2.91
CA ALA A 162 3.52 24.90 2.16
C ALA A 162 2.48 25.58 3.08
N PRO A 163 2.64 26.88 3.40
CA PRO A 163 1.94 27.53 4.53
C PRO A 163 0.42 27.57 4.47
N VAL A 164 -0.15 27.35 3.28
CA VAL A 164 -1.60 27.40 3.03
C VAL A 164 -2.20 26.01 2.82
N HIS A 165 -1.36 24.98 2.81
CA HIS A 165 -1.76 23.60 2.61
C HIS A 165 -2.27 22.97 3.91
N ILE A 166 -3.30 22.14 3.79
CA ILE A 166 -3.62 21.10 4.75
C ILE A 166 -3.97 19.83 3.99
N CYS A 167 -3.69 18.67 4.58
CA CYS A 167 -4.32 17.41 4.17
C CYS A 167 -5.65 17.23 4.88
N ILE A 168 -6.69 16.86 4.14
CA ILE A 168 -7.93 16.28 4.68
C ILE A 168 -7.87 14.78 4.42
N ILE A 169 -7.92 14.02 5.50
CA ILE A 169 -7.72 12.57 5.54
C ILE A 169 -9.04 11.93 5.94
N SER A 170 -9.55 11.06 5.07
CA SER A 170 -10.75 10.26 5.29
C SER A 170 -10.40 8.76 5.20
N PRO A 171 -11.28 7.85 5.64
CA PRO A 171 -11.08 6.41 5.41
C PRO A 171 -10.70 6.06 3.96
N GLU A 172 -11.37 6.67 2.99
CA GLU A 172 -11.15 6.42 1.55
C GLU A 172 -10.16 7.40 0.92
N ARG A 173 -9.55 8.30 1.69
CA ARG A 173 -8.53 9.23 1.19
C ARG A 173 -7.38 9.39 2.19
N ILE A 174 -6.32 8.62 1.97
CA ILE A 174 -5.06 8.74 2.72
C ILE A 174 -4.40 10.11 2.48
N SER A 175 -3.53 10.55 3.39
CA SER A 175 -2.66 11.69 3.14
C SER A 175 -1.81 11.48 1.88
N LEU A 176 -1.56 12.55 1.13
CA LEU A 176 -0.83 12.47 -0.14
C LEU A 176 0.60 11.91 -0.02
N CYS A 177 1.20 11.95 1.18
CA CYS A 177 2.51 11.37 1.45
C CYS A 177 2.51 9.85 1.65
N GLY A 178 1.34 9.22 1.70
CA GLY A 178 1.18 7.79 1.96
C GLY A 178 1.39 7.36 3.41
N ALA A 179 1.83 8.27 4.30
CA ALA A 179 2.28 7.91 5.65
C ALA A 179 1.24 8.10 6.76
N ILE A 180 0.11 8.77 6.50
CA ILE A 180 -0.91 9.07 7.53
C ILE A 180 -2.28 8.61 7.02
N SER A 181 -2.72 7.45 7.50
CA SER A 181 -4.09 6.98 7.32
C SER A 181 -5.07 7.71 8.25
N TRP A 182 -6.37 7.50 8.03
CA TRP A 182 -7.41 8.00 8.95
C TRP A 182 -7.22 7.48 10.38
N LEU A 183 -6.85 6.20 10.54
CA LEU A 183 -6.60 5.60 11.84
C LEU A 183 -5.37 6.19 12.54
N ASP A 184 -4.30 6.48 11.79
CA ASP A 184 -3.10 7.14 12.32
C ASP A 184 -3.41 8.58 12.75
N ALA A 185 -4.14 9.32 11.92
CA ALA A 185 -4.53 10.69 12.25
C ALA A 185 -5.43 10.76 13.48
N ARG A 186 -6.38 9.81 13.62
CA ARG A 186 -7.19 9.64 14.83
C ARG A 186 -6.35 9.36 16.08
N ALA A 187 -5.40 8.43 15.97
CA ALA A 187 -4.53 8.08 17.08
C ALA A 187 -3.65 9.27 17.48
N ALA A 188 -3.05 9.96 16.51
CA ALA A 188 -2.21 11.13 16.72
C ALA A 188 -2.98 12.27 17.41
N ALA A 189 -4.17 12.60 16.92
CA ALA A 189 -5.03 13.64 17.51
C ALA A 189 -5.46 13.30 18.95
N LYS A 190 -5.63 12.01 19.28
CA LYS A 190 -5.97 11.57 20.64
C LYS A 190 -4.77 11.65 21.60
N ILE A 191 -3.57 11.36 21.10
CA ILE A 191 -2.33 11.39 21.90
C ILE A 191 -1.89 12.83 22.16
N ASN A 192 -1.94 13.69 21.14
CA ASN A 192 -1.57 15.09 21.24
C ASN A 192 -2.63 15.98 20.57
N PRO A 193 -3.63 16.46 21.34
CA PRO A 193 -4.70 17.33 20.83
C PRO A 193 -4.22 18.65 20.24
N ASP A 194 -3.06 19.15 20.69
CA ASP A 194 -2.44 20.39 20.19
C ASP A 194 -1.42 20.11 19.06
N GLY A 195 -1.39 18.87 18.57
CA GLY A 195 -0.52 18.43 17.48
C GLY A 195 -0.94 18.91 16.09
N SER A 196 -0.23 18.43 15.08
CA SER A 196 -0.50 18.76 13.68
C SER A 196 -1.69 17.98 13.09
N ASN A 197 -2.14 16.91 13.75
CA ASN A 197 -3.32 16.14 13.39
C ASN A 197 -4.49 16.51 14.30
N PHE A 198 -5.66 16.80 13.72
CA PHE A 198 -6.83 17.26 14.46
C PHE A 198 -8.12 16.76 13.83
N PRO A 199 -9.20 16.55 14.61
CA PRO A 199 -10.47 16.10 14.08
C PRO A 199 -11.17 17.22 13.30
N ILE A 200 -11.83 16.84 12.21
CA ILE A 200 -12.71 17.67 11.38
C ILE A 200 -14.09 17.01 11.40
N PRO A 201 -15.08 17.55 12.14
CA PRO A 201 -16.46 17.10 12.01
C PRO A 201 -16.89 17.16 10.55
N LYS A 202 -17.42 16.06 9.97
CA LYS A 202 -17.71 15.97 8.53
C LYS A 202 -18.68 17.05 8.07
N GLY A 203 -19.71 17.33 8.88
CA GLY A 203 -20.74 18.31 8.56
C GLY A 203 -21.67 17.83 7.44
N GLU A 204 -22.30 18.77 6.76
CA GLU A 204 -23.22 18.50 5.65
C GLU A 204 -22.43 18.15 4.38
N CYS A 205 -22.90 17.14 3.64
CA CYS A 205 -22.41 16.83 2.31
C CYS A 205 -23.11 17.75 1.30
N LEU A 206 -22.36 18.66 0.69
CA LEU A 206 -22.85 19.61 -0.30
C LEU A 206 -22.85 19.03 -1.72
N ASP A 207 -21.87 18.17 -2.01
CA ASP A 207 -21.75 17.45 -3.27
C ASP A 207 -21.16 16.06 -3.02
N PRO A 208 -21.97 14.99 -3.12
CA PRO A 208 -21.50 13.62 -2.85
C PRO A 208 -20.61 13.07 -3.98
N VAL A 209 -20.68 13.62 -5.19
CA VAL A 209 -19.86 13.17 -6.33
C VAL A 209 -18.46 13.76 -6.22
N LYS A 210 -18.36 15.06 -5.92
CA LYS A 210 -17.07 15.74 -5.74
C LYS A 210 -16.48 15.56 -4.34
N GLY A 211 -17.27 15.09 -3.38
CA GLY A 211 -16.86 14.96 -2.00
C GLY A 211 -16.66 16.30 -1.32
N ILE A 212 -17.63 17.21 -1.47
CA ILE A 212 -17.59 18.53 -0.83
C ILE A 212 -18.39 18.46 0.46
N PHE A 213 -17.73 18.74 1.58
CA PHE A 213 -18.31 18.69 2.91
C PHE A 213 -18.08 20.02 3.64
N THR A 214 -19.09 20.50 4.39
CA THR A 214 -18.98 21.79 5.08
C THR A 214 -17.87 21.80 6.13
N GLY A 215 -17.62 20.66 6.78
CA GLY A 215 -16.50 20.47 7.70
C GLY A 215 -15.14 20.64 7.04
N SER A 216 -14.97 19.99 5.87
CA SER A 216 -13.75 20.10 5.06
C SER A 216 -13.50 21.54 4.59
N ASN A 217 -14.56 22.25 4.17
CA ASN A 217 -14.48 23.66 3.78
C ASN A 217 -14.09 24.56 4.97
N ALA A 218 -14.71 24.37 6.14
CA ALA A 218 -14.37 25.14 7.33
C ALA A 218 -12.92 24.89 7.77
N ALA A 219 -12.44 23.65 7.70
CA ALA A 219 -11.06 23.31 7.99
C ALA A 219 -10.09 23.99 7.01
N ILE A 220 -10.32 23.86 5.70
CA ILE A 220 -9.40 24.46 4.73
C ILE A 220 -9.39 25.99 4.79
N GLN A 221 -10.55 26.63 5.03
CA GLN A 221 -10.61 28.08 5.28
C GLN A 221 -9.76 28.49 6.48
N LYS A 222 -9.97 27.84 7.63
CA LYS A 222 -9.25 28.15 8.86
C LYS A 222 -7.73 27.98 8.69
N TYR A 223 -7.30 26.82 8.21
CA TYR A 223 -5.88 26.46 8.23
C TYR A 223 -5.11 26.95 6.98
N SER A 224 -5.78 27.38 5.92
CA SER A 224 -5.14 28.09 4.80
C SER A 224 -5.01 29.60 5.03
N ASN A 225 -5.35 30.10 6.23
CA ASN A 225 -5.46 31.53 6.53
C ASN A 225 -6.46 32.25 5.60
N ASN A 226 -7.63 31.64 5.40
CA ASN A 226 -8.71 32.10 4.52
C ASN A 226 -8.34 32.26 3.04
N LYS A 227 -7.22 31.68 2.58
CA LYS A 227 -6.84 31.76 1.17
C LYS A 227 -7.61 30.78 0.29
N ILE A 228 -8.08 29.67 0.86
CA ILE A 228 -8.83 28.64 0.15
C ILE A 228 -10.18 28.48 0.81
N GLN A 229 -11.24 28.56 -0.01
CA GLN A 229 -12.62 28.62 0.49
C GLN A 229 -13.32 27.25 0.47
N GLN A 230 -12.93 26.38 -0.46
CA GLN A 230 -13.59 25.10 -0.67
C GLN A 230 -12.56 24.04 -1.09
N VAL A 231 -12.88 22.79 -0.77
CA VAL A 231 -12.10 21.64 -1.18
C VAL A 231 -13.03 20.49 -1.59
N ALA A 232 -12.73 19.90 -2.73
CA ALA A 232 -13.39 18.71 -3.25
C ALA A 232 -12.47 17.49 -3.06
N LEU A 233 -13.00 16.44 -2.41
CA LEU A 233 -12.22 15.26 -2.03
C LEU A 233 -12.09 14.20 -3.13
N TYR A 234 -12.92 14.21 -4.17
CA TYR A 234 -12.95 13.11 -5.15
C TYR A 234 -12.76 13.57 -6.61
N THR A 235 -12.22 14.77 -6.82
CA THR A 235 -11.96 15.32 -8.15
C THR A 235 -10.61 16.03 -8.22
N ILE A 236 -9.99 15.98 -9.41
CA ILE A 236 -8.79 16.75 -9.76
C ILE A 236 -9.14 18.12 -10.38
N PHE A 237 -10.43 18.38 -10.61
CA PHE A 237 -10.99 19.62 -11.13
C PHE A 237 -11.84 20.31 -10.07
N GLU A 238 -12.00 21.62 -10.19
CA GLU A 238 -12.87 22.47 -9.37
C GLU A 238 -12.66 22.33 -7.86
N SER A 239 -12.03 23.33 -7.24
CA SER A 239 -11.70 23.29 -5.80
C SER A 239 -10.84 22.07 -5.43
N VAL A 240 -9.92 21.68 -6.33
CA VAL A 240 -9.02 20.55 -6.12
C VAL A 240 -8.30 20.64 -4.78
N HIS A 241 -8.10 19.50 -4.13
CA HIS A 241 -7.32 19.46 -2.91
C HIS A 241 -5.88 19.92 -3.17
N THR A 242 -5.36 20.81 -2.32
CA THR A 242 -3.99 21.31 -2.50
C THR A 242 -2.94 20.25 -2.22
N SER A 243 -1.74 20.39 -2.78
CA SER A 243 -0.62 19.51 -2.46
C SER A 243 0.57 20.30 -1.91
N CYS A 244 1.28 19.76 -0.92
CA CYS A 244 2.48 20.39 -0.38
C CYS A 244 3.71 20.12 -1.27
N GLY A 245 4.19 18.88 -1.26
CA GLY A 245 5.41 18.48 -1.98
C GLY A 245 5.93 17.08 -1.64
N CYS A 246 5.36 16.40 -0.64
CA CYS A 246 5.79 15.07 -0.23
C CYS A 246 5.03 13.91 -0.89
N PHE A 247 4.19 14.17 -1.89
CA PHE A 247 3.35 13.16 -2.56
C PHE A 247 4.14 12.02 -3.24
N GLU A 248 3.66 10.79 -3.08
CA GLU A 248 4.27 9.59 -3.69
C GLU A 248 4.09 9.56 -5.21
N SER A 249 2.96 10.07 -5.69
CA SER A 249 2.64 10.16 -7.12
C SER A 249 1.95 11.48 -7.45
N ILE A 250 1.89 11.82 -8.74
CA ILE A 250 1.17 13.00 -9.25
C ILE A 250 0.20 12.56 -10.32
N GLY A 251 -1.08 12.88 -10.13
CA GLY A 251 -2.10 12.86 -11.18
C GLY A 251 -2.05 14.15 -11.98
N PHE A 252 -2.16 14.05 -13.31
CA PHE A 252 -2.30 15.20 -14.20
C PHE A 252 -3.28 14.91 -15.34
N TYR A 253 -4.09 15.89 -15.72
CA TYR A 253 -5.04 15.76 -16.81
C TYR A 253 -4.35 15.84 -18.19
N ILE A 254 -4.78 14.99 -19.13
CA ILE A 254 -4.29 14.89 -20.51
C ILE A 254 -5.48 15.13 -21.44
N PRO A 255 -5.67 16.36 -21.94
CA PRO A 255 -6.81 16.73 -22.77
C PRO A 255 -6.96 15.89 -24.04
N GLU A 256 -5.85 15.47 -24.65
CA GLU A 256 -5.82 14.75 -25.93
C GLU A 256 -6.51 13.38 -25.84
N VAL A 257 -6.58 12.79 -24.65
CA VAL A 257 -7.21 11.49 -24.40
C VAL A 257 -8.33 11.56 -23.38
N ASP A 258 -8.73 12.78 -22.98
CA ASP A 258 -9.72 13.03 -21.92
C ASP A 258 -9.50 12.14 -20.69
N GLY A 259 -8.25 12.12 -20.22
CA GLY A 259 -7.79 11.14 -19.23
C GLY A 259 -6.83 11.71 -18.20
N ILE A 260 -6.56 10.94 -17.15
CA ILE A 260 -5.62 11.31 -16.09
C ILE A 260 -4.37 10.44 -16.24
N GLY A 261 -3.23 11.10 -16.48
CA GLY A 261 -1.91 10.48 -16.35
C GLY A 261 -1.49 10.45 -14.88
N VAL A 262 -0.76 9.40 -14.48
CA VAL A 262 -0.19 9.28 -13.13
C VAL A 262 1.30 8.96 -13.26
N VAL A 263 2.13 9.69 -12.50
CA VAL A 263 3.58 9.44 -12.46
C VAL A 263 4.02 9.22 -11.01
N ASP A 264 4.69 8.09 -10.77
CA ASP A 264 5.35 7.77 -9.51
C ASP A 264 6.62 8.62 -9.31
N ARG A 265 6.92 8.99 -8.07
CA ARG A 265 8.09 9.80 -7.70
C ARG A 265 9.42 9.20 -8.15
N ASN A 266 9.53 7.87 -8.24
CA ASN A 266 10.76 7.19 -8.62
C ASN A 266 10.90 7.01 -10.15
N PHE A 267 9.88 7.39 -10.93
CA PHE A 267 9.95 7.32 -12.38
C PHE A 267 10.85 8.43 -12.93
N ASN A 268 11.94 8.02 -13.61
CA ASN A 268 12.97 8.93 -14.12
C ASN A 268 12.77 9.34 -15.60
N GLY A 269 11.76 8.80 -16.26
CA GLY A 269 11.46 9.07 -17.67
C GLY A 269 10.63 10.34 -17.87
N LEU A 270 10.23 10.55 -19.13
CA LEU A 270 9.23 11.56 -19.48
C LEU A 270 7.84 10.95 -19.34
N SER A 271 6.92 11.71 -18.76
CA SER A 271 5.50 11.34 -18.71
C SER A 271 4.81 11.56 -20.06
N ALA A 272 3.54 11.18 -20.15
CA ALA A 272 2.77 11.28 -21.40
C ALA A 272 2.65 12.71 -21.95
N ASN A 273 2.74 13.75 -21.11
CA ASN A 273 2.75 15.15 -21.55
C ASN A 273 4.17 15.71 -21.77
N GLY A 274 5.20 14.85 -21.76
CA GLY A 274 6.60 15.24 -21.98
C GLY A 274 7.30 15.85 -20.77
N MET A 275 6.65 15.95 -19.60
CA MET A 275 7.26 16.49 -18.37
C MET A 275 7.88 15.38 -17.51
N LYS A 276 9.00 15.69 -16.85
CA LYS A 276 9.56 14.87 -15.76
C LYS A 276 8.73 15.05 -14.48
N PHE A 277 8.86 14.10 -13.54
CA PHE A 277 8.21 14.20 -12.22
C PHE A 277 8.50 15.54 -11.51
N SER A 278 9.75 16.02 -11.53
CA SER A 278 10.11 17.30 -10.89
C SER A 278 9.40 18.51 -11.48
N GLN A 279 9.10 18.50 -12.79
CA GLN A 279 8.37 19.57 -13.46
C GLN A 279 6.89 19.50 -13.14
N LEU A 280 6.30 18.30 -13.07
CA LEU A 280 4.93 18.10 -12.60
C LEU A 280 4.77 18.49 -11.12
N ALA A 281 5.75 18.17 -10.28
CA ALA A 281 5.74 18.49 -8.85
C ALA A 281 5.73 20.01 -8.61
N ALA A 282 6.42 20.76 -9.46
CA ALA A 282 6.41 22.22 -9.44
C ALA A 282 5.04 22.82 -9.79
N GLN A 283 4.20 22.09 -10.56
CA GLN A 283 2.82 22.51 -10.86
C GLN A 283 1.86 22.15 -9.72
N ALA A 284 1.93 20.92 -9.21
CA ALA A 284 0.95 20.44 -8.22
C ALA A 284 1.21 20.94 -6.79
N GLY A 285 2.48 21.21 -6.44
CA GLY A 285 2.91 21.52 -5.08
C GLY A 285 2.68 22.97 -4.62
N GLY A 286 3.18 23.29 -3.42
CA GLY A 286 3.17 24.64 -2.88
C GLY A 286 1.86 25.09 -2.21
N GLY A 287 0.89 24.20 -2.08
CA GLY A 287 -0.39 24.48 -1.41
C GLY A 287 -1.37 25.27 -2.25
N GLN A 288 -1.25 25.23 -3.58
CA GLN A 288 -2.19 25.89 -4.50
C GLN A 288 -3.27 24.93 -4.99
N GLN A 289 -4.42 25.46 -5.40
CA GLN A 289 -5.44 24.70 -6.11
C GLN A 289 -5.20 24.85 -7.61
N ILE A 290 -4.56 23.85 -8.21
CA ILE A 290 -4.23 23.83 -9.64
C ILE A 290 -5.06 22.73 -10.29
N GLU A 291 -6.11 23.13 -11.00
CA GLU A 291 -6.99 22.17 -11.66
C GLU A 291 -6.21 21.31 -12.66
N GLY A 292 -6.54 20.02 -12.67
CA GLY A 292 -5.84 19.06 -13.51
C GLY A 292 -4.48 18.64 -12.97
N PHE A 293 -4.05 19.05 -11.77
CA PHE A 293 -2.82 18.58 -11.13
C PHE A 293 -3.04 18.28 -9.64
N LEU A 294 -2.68 17.07 -9.19
CA LEU A 294 -2.90 16.66 -7.80
C LEU A 294 -1.82 15.67 -7.33
N GLY A 295 -1.25 15.93 -6.16
CA GLY A 295 -0.40 14.99 -5.45
C GLY A 295 -1.24 13.89 -4.78
N ILE A 296 -0.81 12.64 -4.95
CA ILE A 296 -1.58 11.44 -4.58
C ILE A 296 -0.69 10.48 -3.80
N GLY A 297 -1.20 9.98 -2.68
CA GLY A 297 -0.64 8.82 -1.98
C GLY A 297 -1.09 7.54 -2.66
N ILE A 298 -0.20 6.56 -2.84
CA ILE A 298 -0.45 5.36 -3.65
C ILE A 298 -1.65 4.57 -3.13
N GLN A 299 -1.86 4.53 -1.81
CA GLN A 299 -2.99 3.80 -1.23
C GLN A 299 -4.36 4.34 -1.67
N TRP A 300 -4.44 5.59 -2.15
CA TRP A 300 -5.71 6.16 -2.62
C TRP A 300 -6.25 5.47 -3.89
N PHE A 301 -5.39 4.81 -4.69
CA PHE A 301 -5.84 4.08 -5.88
C PHE A 301 -6.66 2.83 -5.57
N TYR A 302 -6.69 2.38 -4.30
CA TYR A 302 -7.41 1.19 -3.87
C TYR A 302 -8.67 1.48 -3.04
N SER A 303 -9.02 2.77 -2.89
CA SER A 303 -10.21 3.22 -2.18
C SER A 303 -11.50 2.94 -2.96
#